data_AF-A0A931FID4-F1
#
_entry.id   AF-A0A931FID4-F1
#
_cell.length_a   1.000
_cell.length_b   1.000
_cell.length_c   1.000
_cell.angle_alpha   90.00
_cell.angle_beta   90.00
_cell.angle_gamma   90.00
#
_symmetry.space_group_name_H-M   'P 1'
#
loop_
_entity.id
_entity.type
_entity.pdbx_description
1 polymer ?
#
loop_
_entity_poly.entity_id
_entity_poly.type
_entity_poly.pdbx_seq_one_letter_code
_entity_poly.pdbx_strand_id
1 'polypeptide(L)'
;MPALPDAPTAVGSFAAIWSRALYPSARSGLTRDQLTLLLTPLAGQLRDALHQDRFDPRPARAIGWQLVRSHSDEPDALAQTLGVLDAYLLLYFPPPKEFSGPIARARSARLQHAVAAGFVEALRDG
;
A
#
# COMPACT_ATOMS: atom_id res chain seq x y z
N MET A 1 15.36 -6.80 -20.41
CA MET A 1 14.30 -6.29 -19.50
C MET A 1 14.03 -7.36 -18.46
N PRO A 2 14.06 -7.07 -17.15
CA PRO A 2 13.63 -8.07 -16.18
C PRO A 2 12.15 -8.39 -16.44
N ALA A 3 11.81 -9.67 -16.45
CA ALA A 3 10.43 -10.12 -16.60
C ALA A 3 9.59 -9.50 -15.48
N LEU A 4 8.40 -9.00 -15.83
CA LEU A 4 7.42 -8.59 -14.82
C LEU A 4 7.13 -9.82 -13.94
N PRO A 5 7.21 -9.71 -12.61
CA PRO A 5 6.85 -10.80 -11.73
C PRO A 5 5.40 -11.23 -12.02
N ASP A 6 5.14 -12.54 -12.06
CA ASP A 6 3.76 -13.06 -12.14
C ASP A 6 2.87 -12.38 -11.08
N ALA A 7 1.61 -12.10 -11.40
CA ALA A 7 0.73 -11.32 -10.51
C ALA A 7 0.69 -11.81 -9.02
N PRO A 8 0.74 -13.12 -8.72
CA PRO A 8 0.84 -13.60 -7.33
C PRO A 8 2.20 -13.29 -6.67
N THR A 9 3.29 -13.32 -7.45
CA THR A 9 4.64 -13.01 -6.95
C THR A 9 4.88 -11.51 -6.84
N ALA A 10 4.20 -10.69 -7.65
CA ALA A 10 4.25 -9.23 -7.59
C ALA A 10 3.68 -8.69 -6.28
N VAL A 11 2.52 -9.20 -5.83
CA VAL A 11 1.89 -8.80 -4.56
C VAL A 11 2.78 -9.13 -3.37
N GLY A 12 3.32 -10.35 -3.31
CA GLY A 12 4.23 -10.76 -2.24
C GLY A 12 5.54 -9.95 -2.23
N SER A 13 6.10 -9.66 -3.41
CA SER A 13 7.33 -8.87 -3.53
C SER A 13 7.12 -7.41 -3.10
N PHE A 14 5.98 -6.80 -3.49
CA PHE A 14 5.61 -5.47 -3.05
C PHE A 14 5.43 -5.42 -1.52
N ALA A 15 4.72 -6.40 -0.95
CA ALA A 15 4.52 -6.51 0.49
C ALA A 15 5.84 -6.68 1.26
N ALA A 16 6.80 -7.42 0.71
CA ALA A 16 8.13 -7.57 1.31
C ALA A 16 8.94 -6.26 1.32
N ILE A 17 8.86 -5.46 0.24
CA ILE A 17 9.47 -4.12 0.21
C ILE A 17 8.80 -3.20 1.21
N TRP A 18 7.47 -3.21 1.26
CA TRP A 18 6.70 -2.41 2.21
C TRP A 18 7.03 -2.77 3.65
N SER A 19 7.08 -4.07 3.97
CA SER A 19 7.49 -4.57 5.29
C SER A 19 8.90 -4.12 5.65
N ARG A 20 9.86 -4.22 4.73
CA ARG A 20 11.24 -3.77 4.96
C ARG A 20 11.31 -2.27 5.26
N ALA A 21 10.47 -1.45 4.61
CA ALA A 21 10.41 -0.01 4.86
C ALA A 21 9.81 0.29 6.24
N LEU A 22 8.72 -0.40 6.61
CA LEU A 22 7.99 -0.18 7.86
C LEU A 22 8.65 -0.77 9.12
N TYR A 23 9.36 -1.89 8.97
CA TYR A 23 9.92 -2.64 10.10
C TYR A 23 10.80 -1.81 11.07
N PRO A 24 11.65 -0.87 10.63
CA PRO A 24 12.44 -0.03 11.53
C PRO A 24 11.61 0.88 12.45
N SER A 25 10.41 1.27 12.02
CA SER A 25 9.51 2.16 12.77
C SER A 25 8.32 1.44 13.40
N ALA A 26 8.15 0.14 13.13
CA ALA A 26 7.09 -0.65 13.74
C ALA A 26 7.41 -0.90 15.22
N ARG A 27 6.60 -0.35 16.12
CA ARG A 27 6.68 -0.61 17.58
C ARG A 27 6.07 -1.97 17.98
N SER A 28 5.96 -2.89 17.01
CA SER A 28 5.26 -4.16 17.16
C SER A 28 6.22 -5.28 17.56
N GLY A 29 5.78 -6.21 18.41
CA GLY A 29 6.46 -7.49 18.64
C GLY A 29 6.43 -8.44 17.42
N LEU A 30 6.01 -7.96 16.25
CA LEU A 30 5.94 -8.72 15.02
C LEU A 30 7.32 -8.81 14.37
N THR A 31 7.64 -9.99 13.85
CA THR A 31 8.79 -10.15 12.96
C THR A 31 8.50 -9.52 11.60
N ARG A 32 9.56 -9.24 10.83
CA ARG A 32 9.43 -8.75 9.45
C ARG A 32 8.58 -9.67 8.57
N ASP A 33 8.67 -10.98 8.79
CA ASP A 33 7.90 -11.97 8.02
C ASP A 33 6.42 -11.90 8.39
N GLN A 34 6.10 -11.76 9.68
CA GLN A 34 4.72 -11.54 10.13
C GLN A 34 4.15 -10.23 9.58
N LEU A 35 4.94 -9.16 9.58
CA LEU A 35 4.55 -7.89 8.97
C LEU A 35 4.31 -8.05 7.45
N THR A 36 5.14 -8.81 6.75
CA THR A 36 4.95 -9.11 5.31
C THR A 36 3.65 -9.86 5.07
N LEU A 37 3.32 -10.86 5.90
CA LEU A 37 2.06 -11.60 5.82
C LEU A 37 0.85 -10.69 6.04
N LEU A 38 0.94 -9.71 6.95
CA LEU A 38 -0.11 -8.72 7.19
C LEU A 38 -0.27 -7.74 6.01
N LEU A 39 0.83 -7.32 5.39
CA LEU A 39 0.81 -6.34 4.29
C LEU A 39 0.41 -6.97 2.94
N THR A 40 0.59 -8.27 2.77
CA THR A 40 0.25 -9.00 1.53
C THR A 40 -1.20 -8.82 1.09
N PRO A 41 -2.23 -9.06 1.94
CA PRO A 41 -3.62 -8.81 1.54
C PRO A 41 -3.91 -7.32 1.28
N LEU A 42 -3.25 -6.40 1.99
CA LEU A 42 -3.41 -4.96 1.78
C LEU A 42 -2.82 -4.51 0.42
N ALA A 43 -1.68 -5.08 0.03
CA ALA A 43 -1.08 -4.89 -1.29
C ALA A 43 -2.01 -5.39 -2.41
N GLY A 44 -2.67 -6.54 -2.21
CA GLY A 44 -3.69 -7.04 -3.14
C GLY A 44 -4.85 -6.05 -3.30
N GLN A 45 -5.36 -5.49 -2.21
CA GLN A 45 -6.44 -4.49 -2.25
C GLN A 45 -6.02 -3.21 -2.99
N LEU A 46 -4.77 -2.75 -2.82
CA LEU A 46 -4.25 -1.59 -3.56
C LEU A 46 -4.17 -1.86 -5.06
N ARG A 47 -3.67 -3.04 -5.46
CA ARG A 47 -3.65 -3.47 -6.86
C ARG A 47 -5.06 -3.46 -7.44
N ASP A 48 -5.99 -4.09 -6.74
CA ASP A 48 -7.36 -4.25 -7.23
C ASP A 48 -8.03 -2.88 -7.38
N ALA A 49 -7.91 -1.98 -6.39
CA ALA A 49 -8.43 -0.61 -6.46
C ALA A 49 -7.78 0.22 -7.58
N LEU A 50 -6.48 0.02 -7.83
CA LEU A 50 -5.77 0.70 -8.91
C LEU A 50 -6.28 0.26 -10.30
N HIS A 51 -6.60 -1.02 -10.46
CA HIS A 51 -6.98 -1.64 -11.72
C HIS A 51 -8.49 -1.64 -12.00
N GLN A 52 -9.33 -1.23 -11.06
CA GLN A 52 -10.78 -1.10 -11.29
C GLN A 52 -11.10 -0.22 -12.50
N ASP A 53 -11.98 -0.69 -13.39
CA ASP A 53 -12.44 0.08 -14.56
C ASP A 53 -12.99 1.44 -14.14
N ARG A 54 -13.92 1.42 -13.16
CA ARG A 54 -14.42 2.62 -12.49
C ARG A 54 -13.63 2.85 -11.20
N PHE A 55 -12.62 3.71 -11.29
CA PHE A 55 -11.73 4.02 -10.18
C PHE A 55 -12.48 4.55 -8.94
N ASP A 56 -12.30 3.88 -7.81
CA ASP A 56 -12.77 4.31 -6.49
C ASP A 56 -11.64 4.22 -5.45
N PRO A 57 -11.15 5.34 -4.89
CA PRO A 57 -10.10 5.31 -3.88
C PRO A 57 -10.61 5.00 -2.47
N ARG A 58 -11.93 5.04 -2.22
CA ARG A 58 -12.50 4.91 -0.87
C ARG A 58 -12.11 3.62 -0.15
N PRO A 59 -12.03 2.43 -0.80
CA PRO A 59 -11.58 1.21 -0.15
C PRO A 59 -10.18 1.33 0.49
N ALA A 60 -9.29 2.17 -0.06
CA ALA A 60 -7.96 2.36 0.49
C ALA A 60 -7.94 3.08 1.85
N ARG A 61 -9.05 3.70 2.28
CA ARG A 61 -9.19 4.20 3.66
C ARG A 61 -9.12 3.06 4.67
N ALA A 62 -9.74 1.92 4.38
CA ALA A 62 -9.69 0.76 5.26
C ALA A 62 -8.25 0.25 5.45
N ILE A 63 -7.38 0.43 4.46
CA ILE A 63 -5.96 0.09 4.55
C ILE A 63 -5.26 0.98 5.58
N GLY A 64 -5.48 2.31 5.52
CA GLY A 64 -4.97 3.23 6.53
C GLY A 64 -5.39 2.85 7.96
N TRP A 65 -6.66 2.47 8.12
CA TRP A 65 -7.20 1.96 9.38
C TRP A 65 -6.51 0.66 9.85
N GLN A 66 -6.31 -0.30 8.95
CA GLN A 66 -5.65 -1.56 9.28
C GLN A 66 -4.19 -1.37 9.69
N LEU A 67 -3.48 -0.39 9.12
CA LEU A 67 -2.11 -0.07 9.51
C LEU A 67 -2.02 0.38 10.96
N VAL A 68 -2.90 1.30 11.38
CA VAL A 68 -2.95 1.77 12.78
C VAL A 68 -3.33 0.63 13.73
N ARG A 69 -4.37 -0.15 13.39
CA ARG A 69 -4.81 -1.31 14.20
C ARG A 69 -3.76 -2.42 14.32
N SER A 70 -2.78 -2.46 13.41
CA SER A 70 -1.67 -3.42 13.44
C SER A 70 -0.47 -2.93 14.28
N HIS A 71 -0.65 -1.93 15.14
CA HIS A 71 0.39 -1.32 15.99
C HIS A 71 1.48 -0.58 15.19
N SER A 72 1.07 0.08 14.10
CA SER A 72 1.90 1.06 13.38
C SER A 72 1.37 2.48 13.62
N ASP A 73 1.19 2.85 14.88
CA ASP A 73 0.74 4.16 15.35
C ASP A 73 1.86 5.22 15.38
N GLU A 74 3.10 4.81 15.10
CA GLU A 74 4.22 5.73 14.94
C GLU A 74 4.02 6.62 13.69
N PRO A 75 4.20 7.96 13.79
CA PRO A 75 3.97 8.89 12.69
C PRO A 75 4.83 8.58 11.46
N ASP A 76 6.00 7.97 11.66
CA ASP A 76 6.89 7.54 10.59
C ASP A 76 6.29 6.43 9.72
N ALA A 77 5.37 5.61 10.25
CA ALA A 77 4.74 4.52 9.52
C ALA A 77 3.90 5.04 8.34
N LEU A 78 3.21 6.17 8.52
CA LEU A 78 2.46 6.81 7.43
C LEU A 78 3.42 7.32 6.36
N ALA A 79 4.47 8.06 6.76
CA ALA A 79 5.45 8.60 5.82
C ALA A 79 6.15 7.49 5.00
N GLN A 80 6.56 6.41 5.65
CA GLN A 80 7.19 5.26 4.98
C GLN A 80 6.23 4.52 4.06
N THR A 81 4.97 4.35 4.49
CA THR A 81 3.93 3.77 3.64
C THR A 81 3.75 4.60 2.38
N LEU A 82 3.53 5.91 2.50
CA LEU A 82 3.34 6.80 1.35
C LEU A 82 4.55 6.79 0.42
N GLY A 83 5.77 6.78 0.97
CA GLY A 83 7.00 6.65 0.19
C GLY A 83 7.07 5.34 -0.62
N VAL A 84 6.66 4.22 -0.04
CA VAL A 84 6.59 2.93 -0.76
C VAL A 84 5.53 2.96 -1.86
N LEU A 85 4.35 3.52 -1.56
CA LEU A 85 3.27 3.63 -2.56
C LEU A 85 3.70 4.50 -3.75
N ASP A 86 4.35 5.63 -3.48
CA ASP A 86 4.82 6.53 -4.53
C ASP A 86 5.89 5.88 -5.41
N ALA A 87 6.88 5.24 -4.79
CA ALA A 87 8.02 4.67 -5.51
C ALA A 87 7.69 3.35 -6.24
N TYR A 88 6.83 2.51 -5.67
CA TYR A 88 6.73 1.10 -6.09
C TYR A 88 5.35 0.66 -6.57
N LEU A 89 4.26 1.37 -6.25
CA LEU A 89 2.92 0.89 -6.57
C LEU A 89 2.72 0.67 -8.07
N LEU A 90 3.08 1.67 -8.89
CA LEU A 90 2.95 1.58 -10.35
C LEU A 90 4.01 0.71 -11.01
N LEU A 91 5.13 0.46 -10.32
CA LEU A 91 6.19 -0.45 -10.79
C LEU A 91 5.74 -1.91 -10.68
N TYR A 92 5.13 -2.27 -9.54
CA TYR A 92 4.68 -3.63 -9.25
C TYR A 92 3.31 -3.94 -9.83
N PHE A 93 2.43 -2.94 -9.96
CA PHE A 93 1.07 -3.09 -10.47
C PHE A 93 0.83 -2.18 -11.68
N PRO A 94 1.57 -2.34 -12.78
CA PRO A 94 1.40 -1.51 -13.96
C PRO A 94 -0.05 -1.67 -14.48
N PRO A 95 -0.82 -0.58 -14.62
CA PRO A 95 -2.16 -0.67 -15.16
C PRO A 95 -2.13 -0.94 -16.67
N PRO A 96 -3.26 -1.40 -17.26
CA PRO A 96 -3.42 -1.50 -18.71
C PRO A 96 -2.99 -0.22 -19.43
N LYS A 97 -2.53 -0.34 -20.68
CA LYS A 97 -2.00 0.79 -21.48
C LYS A 97 -2.96 1.98 -21.54
N GLU A 98 -4.26 1.70 -21.54
CA GLU A 98 -5.39 2.65 -21.53
C GLU A 98 -5.37 3.60 -20.33
N PHE A 99 -4.88 3.11 -19.19
CA PHE A 99 -4.82 3.84 -17.92
C PHE A 99 -3.39 4.21 -17.52
N SER A 100 -2.42 4.06 -18.44
CA SER A 100 -1.00 4.32 -18.18
C SER A 100 -0.65 5.81 -18.10
N GLY A 101 0.58 6.12 -17.69
CA GLY A 101 1.08 7.49 -17.67
C GLY A 101 0.37 8.40 -16.64
N PRO A 102 -0.11 9.59 -17.02
CA PRO A 102 -0.73 10.54 -16.09
C PRO A 102 -1.95 9.98 -15.34
N ILE A 103 -2.75 9.11 -15.97
CA ILE A 103 -3.94 8.51 -15.35
C ILE A 103 -3.51 7.59 -14.21
N ALA A 104 -2.54 6.71 -14.44
CA ALA A 104 -1.97 5.82 -13.43
C ALA A 104 -1.44 6.61 -12.22
N ARG A 105 -0.69 7.68 -12.48
CA ARG A 105 -0.16 8.57 -11.43
C ARG A 105 -1.27 9.23 -10.63
N ALA A 106 -2.31 9.74 -11.29
CA ALA A 106 -3.46 10.34 -10.61
C ALA A 106 -4.26 9.33 -9.77
N ARG A 107 -4.40 8.08 -10.23
CA ARG A 107 -5.01 7.00 -9.44
C ARG A 107 -4.16 6.65 -8.22
N SER A 108 -2.85 6.47 -8.39
CA SER A 108 -1.91 6.21 -7.28
C SER A 108 -1.98 7.31 -6.22
N ALA A 109 -1.90 8.59 -6.61
CA ALA A 109 -1.99 9.71 -5.67
C ALA A 109 -3.32 9.73 -4.90
N ARG A 110 -4.44 9.43 -5.57
CA ARG A 110 -5.76 9.35 -4.89
C ARG A 110 -5.86 8.19 -3.92
N LEU A 111 -5.23 7.04 -4.21
CA LEU A 111 -5.12 5.93 -3.26
C LEU A 111 -4.28 6.34 -2.04
N GLN A 112 -3.13 6.98 -2.26
CA GLN A 112 -2.27 7.52 -1.20
C GLN A 112 -3.03 8.48 -0.27
N HIS A 113 -3.81 9.42 -0.84
CA HIS A 113 -4.65 10.32 -0.05
C HIS A 113 -5.71 9.58 0.77
N ALA A 114 -6.33 8.54 0.21
CA ALA A 114 -7.31 7.73 0.93
C ALA A 114 -6.68 6.92 2.06
N VAL A 115 -5.50 6.33 1.85
CA VAL A 115 -4.73 5.66 2.91
C VAL A 115 -4.41 6.65 4.03
N ALA A 116 -3.89 7.84 3.71
CA ALA A 116 -3.58 8.86 4.69
C ALA A 116 -4.81 9.30 5.49
N ALA A 117 -5.95 9.51 4.82
CA ALA A 117 -7.20 9.86 5.49
C ALA A 117 -7.65 8.77 6.48
N GLY A 118 -7.64 7.50 6.06
CA GLY A 118 -8.01 6.38 6.93
C GLY A 118 -7.04 6.18 8.10
N PHE A 119 -5.75 6.43 7.90
CA PHE A 119 -4.75 6.37 8.95
C PHE A 119 -5.01 7.44 10.02
N VAL A 120 -5.26 8.69 9.61
CA VAL A 120 -5.56 9.80 10.54
C VAL A 120 -6.90 9.61 11.24
N GLU A 121 -7.92 9.07 10.56
CA GLU A 121 -9.21 8.72 11.17
C GLU A 121 -9.01 7.67 12.28
N ALA A 122 -8.25 6.61 12.00
CA ALA A 122 -7.99 5.55 12.97
C ALA A 122 -7.22 6.03 14.21
N LEU A 123 -6.30 6.99 14.06
CA LEU A 123 -5.59 7.59 15.19
C LEU A 123 -6.49 8.45 16.09
N ARG A 124 -7.61 8.98 15.59
CA ARG A 124 -8.55 9.80 16.37
C ARG A 124 -9.56 8.96 17.15
N ASP A 125 -9.86 7.78 16.63
CA ASP A 125 -10.87 6.87 17.17
C ASP A 125 -10.28 5.83 18.16
N GLY A 126 -8.96 5.81 18.35
CA GLY A 126 -8.23 4.98 19.31
C GLY A 126 -7.84 5.72 20.58
#